data_AF-A0A396IMR0-F1
#
_entry.id   AF-A0A396IMR0-F1
#
_cell.length_a   1.000
_cell.length_b   1.000
_cell.length_c   1.000
_cell.angle_alpha   90.00
_cell.angle_beta   90.00
_cell.angle_gamma   90.00
#
_symmetry.space_group_name_H-M   'P 1'
#
loop_
_entity.id
_entity.type
_entity.pdbx_description
1 polymer ?
#
loop_
_entity_poly.entity_id
_entity_poly.type
_entity_poly.pdbx_seq_one_letter_code
_entity_poly.pdbx_strand_id
1 'polypeptide(L)'
;MKNLKILIIRNARFSNSPQILPNCLKVLDWSGYPSSSLPSEFNPRNLAILNLHESRLKWFQSLKVFERLSLLDFEGCKFLIEVPSLSRVPNLGALCLDYCTNLIRVHDSVGFLDRLVLLSAQGCT
;
A
#
# COMPACT_ATOMS: atom_id res chain seq x y z
N MET A 1 -15.27 2.00 -15.79
CA MET A 1 -15.16 0.67 -15.18
C MET A 1 -15.92 0.64 -13.85
N LYS A 2 -17.19 0.20 -13.81
CA LYS A 2 -18.02 0.28 -12.58
C LYS A 2 -17.89 -0.95 -11.65
N ASN A 3 -17.38 -2.08 -12.15
CA ASN A 3 -17.38 -3.37 -11.43
C ASN A 3 -15.99 -4.03 -11.33
N LEU A 4 -14.92 -3.29 -11.58
CA LEU A 4 -13.57 -3.85 -11.52
C LEU A 4 -13.17 -4.09 -10.06
N LYS A 5 -13.08 -5.36 -9.67
CA LYS A 5 -12.73 -5.79 -8.31
C LYS A 5 -11.25 -6.15 -8.16
N ILE A 6 -10.59 -6.51 -9.24
CA ILE A 6 -9.19 -6.96 -9.24
C ILE A 6 -8.49 -6.23 -10.37
N LEU A 7 -7.42 -5.51 -10.04
CA LEU A 7 -6.51 -4.90 -10.99
C LEU A 7 -5.12 -5.45 -10.72
N ILE A 8 -4.58 -6.18 -11.70
CA ILE A 8 -3.24 -6.76 -11.64
C ILE A 8 -2.46 -6.22 -12.83
N ILE A 9 -1.36 -5.54 -12.56
CA ILE A 9 -0.47 -4.97 -13.55
C ILE A 9 0.94 -5.36 -13.16
N ARG A 10 1.53 -6.25 -13.97
CA ARG A 10 2.88 -6.78 -13.80
C ARG A 10 3.67 -6.55 -15.07
N ASN A 11 4.98 -6.29 -14.93
CA ASN A 11 5.90 -6.12 -16.06
C ASN A 11 5.50 -5.05 -17.08
N ALA A 12 4.80 -4.00 -16.63
CA ALA A 12 4.34 -2.90 -17.49
C ALA A 12 4.81 -1.56 -16.92
N ARG A 13 5.30 -0.68 -17.80
CA ARG A 13 5.78 0.66 -17.43
C ARG A 13 4.80 1.72 -17.91
N PHE A 14 4.28 2.49 -16.97
CA PHE A 14 3.39 3.61 -17.25
C PHE A 14 4.14 4.91 -16.96
N SER A 15 4.08 5.86 -17.88
CA SER A 15 4.57 7.22 -17.65
C SER A 15 3.60 8.04 -16.81
N ASN A 16 2.30 7.75 -16.92
CA ASN A 16 1.22 8.47 -16.25
C ASN A 16 0.56 7.62 -15.17
N SER A 17 0.20 8.27 -14.07
CA SER A 17 -0.56 7.64 -12.98
C SER A 17 -2.04 7.55 -13.32
N PRO A 18 -2.77 6.53 -12.82
CA PRO A 18 -4.22 6.48 -12.98
C PRO A 18 -4.85 7.68 -12.26
N GLN A 19 -5.67 8.45 -12.97
CA GLN A 19 -6.45 9.54 -12.38
C GLN A 19 -7.61 9.01 -11.51
N ILE A 20 -8.13 7.82 -11.83
CA ILE A 20 -9.29 7.21 -11.18
C ILE A 20 -9.01 5.72 -10.92
N LEU A 21 -9.25 5.28 -9.69
CA LEU A 21 -9.37 3.87 -9.32
C LEU A 21 -10.81 3.58 -8.87
N PRO A 22 -11.39 2.43 -9.24
CA PRO A 22 -12.77 2.11 -8.90
C PRO A 22 -12.93 1.74 -7.42
N ASN A 23 -13.90 2.34 -6.72
CA ASN A 23 -14.11 2.11 -5.27
C ASN A 23 -14.59 0.69 -4.90
N CYS A 24 -14.95 -0.12 -5.90
CA CYS A 24 -15.28 -1.53 -5.73
C CYS A 24 -14.06 -2.46 -5.79
N LEU A 25 -12.85 -1.90 -5.97
CA LEU A 25 -11.61 -2.63 -6.03
C LEU A 25 -11.32 -3.32 -4.68
N LYS A 26 -11.00 -4.61 -4.78
CA LYS A 26 -10.62 -5.50 -3.66
C LYS A 26 -9.14 -5.86 -3.71
N VAL A 27 -8.57 -5.94 -4.90
CA VAL A 27 -7.15 -6.24 -5.10
C VAL A 27 -6.55 -5.21 -6.04
N LEU A 28 -5.48 -4.57 -5.58
CA LEU A 28 -4.60 -3.75 -6.39
C LEU A 28 -3.20 -4.35 -6.30
N ASP A 29 -2.76 -4.98 -7.37
CA ASP A 29 -1.39 -5.47 -7.55
C ASP A 29 -0.79 -4.71 -8.73
N TRP A 30 0.12 -3.79 -8.43
CA TRP A 30 0.69 -2.91 -9.45
C TRP A 30 2.18 -2.66 -9.19
N SER A 31 2.98 -3.55 -9.75
CA SER A 31 4.44 -3.44 -9.85
C SER A 31 4.88 -2.11 -10.46
N GLY A 32 5.78 -1.40 -9.78
CA GLY A 32 6.34 -0.16 -10.29
C GLY A 32 5.28 0.93 -10.47
N TYR A 33 4.31 1.01 -9.56
CA TYR A 33 3.25 2.01 -9.60
C TYR A 33 3.86 3.43 -9.75
N PRO A 34 3.42 4.20 -10.77
CA PRO A 34 4.18 5.36 -11.24
C PRO A 34 4.02 6.60 -10.36
N SER A 35 3.06 6.59 -9.42
CA SER A 35 2.73 7.74 -8.58
C SER A 35 3.29 7.60 -7.17
N SER A 36 3.48 8.75 -6.51
CA SER A 36 3.83 8.80 -5.10
C SER A 36 2.64 8.52 -4.16
N SER A 37 1.41 8.61 -4.66
CA SER A 37 0.17 8.39 -3.88
C SER A 37 -0.94 7.73 -4.70
N LEU A 38 -1.91 7.11 -4.02
CA LEU A 38 -3.16 6.70 -4.64
C LEU A 38 -4.02 7.93 -5.01
N PRO A 39 -4.98 7.81 -5.97
CA PRO A 39 -5.84 8.91 -6.35
C PRO A 39 -6.65 9.49 -5.16
N SER A 40 -6.81 10.82 -5.14
CA SER A 40 -7.52 11.53 -4.06
C SER A 40 -8.97 11.11 -3.90
N GLU A 41 -9.63 10.69 -4.99
CA GLU A 41 -11.04 10.28 -4.98
C GLU A 41 -11.25 8.79 -4.71
N PHE A 42 -10.17 7.99 -4.71
CA PHE A 42 -10.28 6.54 -4.53
C PHE A 42 -10.67 6.17 -3.10
N ASN A 43 -11.83 5.58 -2.86
CA ASN A 43 -12.25 5.09 -1.55
C ASN A 43 -11.85 3.61 -1.36
N PRO A 44 -10.85 3.31 -0.49
CA PRO A 44 -10.27 1.98 -0.38
C PRO A 44 -10.98 1.08 0.64
N ARG A 45 -12.18 1.42 1.14
CA ARG A 45 -12.89 0.61 2.15
C ARG A 45 -13.04 -0.87 1.79
N ASN A 46 -13.17 -1.18 0.50
CA ASN A 46 -13.31 -2.55 0.02
C ASN A 46 -11.98 -3.24 -0.33
N LEU A 47 -10.87 -2.50 -0.31
CA LEU A 47 -9.57 -3.01 -0.69
C LEU A 47 -9.06 -3.98 0.38
N ALA A 48 -8.79 -5.22 -0.03
CA ALA A 48 -8.30 -6.28 0.83
C ALA A 48 -6.80 -6.52 0.67
N ILE A 49 -6.28 -6.29 -0.54
CA ILE A 49 -4.88 -6.49 -0.91
C ILE A 49 -4.39 -5.25 -1.65
N LEU A 50 -3.29 -4.68 -1.15
CA LEU A 50 -2.54 -3.62 -1.80
C LEU A 50 -1.09 -4.07 -1.95
N ASN A 51 -0.72 -4.47 -3.16
CA ASN A 51 0.67 -4.75 -3.54
C ASN A 51 1.14 -3.67 -4.50
N LEU A 52 2.10 -2.87 -4.07
CA LEU A 52 2.75 -1.83 -4.86
C LEU A 52 4.28 -2.04 -4.84
N HIS A 53 4.75 -3.26 -5.07
CA HIS A 53 6.20 -3.52 -5.05
C HIS A 53 6.98 -2.61 -6.02
N GLU A 54 8.20 -2.23 -5.64
CA GLU A 54 9.13 -1.39 -6.41
C GLU A 54 8.54 -0.05 -6.89
N SER A 55 7.56 0.48 -6.14
CA SER A 55 6.84 1.68 -6.54
C SER A 55 7.51 2.97 -6.09
N ARG A 56 7.08 4.10 -6.68
CA ARG A 56 7.54 5.45 -6.31
C ARG A 56 6.80 6.02 -5.10
N LEU A 57 6.16 5.15 -4.33
CA LEU A 57 5.32 5.52 -3.21
C LEU A 57 6.18 6.20 -2.14
N LYS A 58 5.77 7.39 -1.70
CA LYS A 58 6.38 8.08 -0.54
C LYS A 58 5.64 7.84 0.77
N TRP A 59 4.64 6.96 0.72
CA TRP A 59 3.47 6.86 1.59
C TRP A 59 2.28 7.74 1.17
N PHE A 60 1.07 7.20 1.32
CA PHE A 60 -0.17 7.96 1.18
C PHE A 60 -0.92 7.93 2.52
N GLN A 61 -0.77 8.96 3.34
CA GLN A 61 -1.72 9.18 4.43
C GLN A 61 -2.88 9.98 3.82
N SER A 62 -3.82 9.28 3.20
CA SER A 62 -5.12 9.88 2.92
C SER A 62 -5.97 9.77 4.17
N LEU A 63 -6.87 10.74 4.38
CA LEU A 63 -7.94 10.71 5.38
C LEU A 63 -8.94 9.55 5.17
N LYS A 64 -8.54 8.43 4.57
CA LYS A 64 -9.37 7.25 4.27
C LYS A 64 -9.05 6.04 5.13
N VAL A 65 -10.10 5.29 5.51
CA VAL A 65 -10.01 4.07 6.31
C VAL A 65 -9.90 2.88 5.36
N PHE A 66 -8.96 1.99 5.64
CA PHE A 66 -8.75 0.73 4.94
C PHE A 66 -9.40 -0.40 5.75
N GLU A 67 -10.73 -0.41 5.77
CA GLU A 67 -11.52 -1.30 6.63
C GLU A 67 -11.31 -2.78 6.33
N ARG A 68 -10.97 -3.16 5.10
CA ARG A 68 -10.82 -4.57 4.69
C ARG A 68 -9.39 -4.97 4.41
N LEU A 69 -8.44 -4.04 4.50
CA LEU A 69 -7.07 -4.29 4.08
C LEU A 69 -6.42 -5.29 5.03
N SER A 70 -5.98 -6.41 4.45
CA SER A 70 -5.36 -7.53 5.15
C SER A 70 -3.90 -7.73 4.77
N LEU A 71 -3.51 -7.26 3.58
CA LEU A 71 -2.13 -7.33 3.09
C LEU A 71 -1.74 -5.98 2.50
N LEU A 72 -0.60 -5.46 2.97
CA LEU A 72 0.07 -4.30 2.44
C LEU A 72 1.52 -4.67 2.13
N ASP A 73 1.88 -4.60 0.86
CA ASP A 73 3.20 -4.96 0.36
C ASP A 73 3.81 -3.79 -0.41
N PHE A 74 4.86 -3.22 0.18
CA PHE A 74 5.67 -2.15 -0.37
C PHE A 74 7.13 -2.58 -0.55
N GLU A 75 7.40 -3.87 -0.71
CA GLU A 75 8.75 -4.38 -0.97
C GLU A 75 9.45 -3.55 -2.07
N GLY A 76 10.70 -3.15 -1.81
CA GLY A 76 11.51 -2.39 -2.75
C GLY A 76 11.07 -0.94 -2.98
N CYS A 77 10.13 -0.39 -2.21
CA CYS A 77 9.71 1.01 -2.31
C CYS A 77 10.78 1.96 -1.74
N LYS A 78 11.84 2.21 -2.51
CA LYS A 78 12.99 3.04 -2.08
C LYS A 78 12.64 4.51 -1.80
N PHE A 79 11.46 5.00 -2.16
CA PHE A 79 11.03 6.37 -1.86
C PHE A 79 10.24 6.48 -0.55
N LEU A 80 9.94 5.35 0.09
CA LEU A 80 9.27 5.29 1.37
C LEU A 80 10.26 5.64 2.49
N ILE A 81 10.05 6.79 3.13
CA ILE A 81 10.92 7.28 4.23
C ILE A 81 10.34 6.91 5.59
N GLU A 82 9.01 6.96 5.71
CA GLU A 82 8.31 6.61 6.93
C GLU A 82 6.98 5.91 6.66
N VAL A 83 6.63 5.01 7.56
CA VAL A 83 5.28 4.46 7.70
C VAL A 83 4.63 5.19 8.89
N PRO A 84 3.66 6.09 8.66
CA PRO A 84 2.95 6.80 9.72
C PRO A 84 1.91 5.89 10.39
N SER A 85 1.02 6.49 11.20
CA SER A 85 0.06 5.74 12.00
C SER A 85 -0.80 4.78 11.17
N LEU A 86 -0.81 3.52 11.60
CA LEU A 86 -1.58 2.39 11.06
C LEU A 86 -2.94 2.21 11.76
N SER A 87 -3.38 3.17 12.59
CA SER A 87 -4.69 3.11 13.29
C SER A 87 -5.90 2.99 12.35
N ARG A 88 -5.71 3.27 11.05
CA ARG A 88 -6.76 3.28 10.02
C ARG A 88 -6.69 2.08 9.07
N VAL A 89 -5.85 1.11 9.38
CA VAL A 89 -5.77 -0.23 8.76
C VAL A 89 -5.98 -1.30 9.85
N PRO A 90 -7.12 -1.30 10.58
CA PRO A 90 -7.30 -2.12 11.79
C PRO A 90 -7.29 -3.64 11.52
N ASN A 91 -7.47 -4.05 10.26
CA ASN A 91 -7.54 -5.45 9.87
C ASN A 91 -6.27 -5.97 9.17
N LEU A 92 -5.17 -5.19 9.22
CA LEU A 92 -3.92 -5.55 8.57
C LEU A 92 -3.32 -6.81 9.20
N GLY A 93 -3.10 -7.83 8.37
CA GLY A 93 -2.52 -9.11 8.76
C GLY A 93 -1.06 -9.27 8.34
N ALA A 94 -0.66 -8.65 7.23
CA ALA A 94 0.70 -8.68 6.71
C ALA A 94 1.16 -7.29 6.25
N LEU A 95 2.35 -6.90 6.69
CA LEU A 95 3.06 -5.68 6.29
C LEU A 95 4.46 -6.07 5.79
N CYS A 96 4.68 -5.95 4.48
CA CYS A 96 5.98 -6.20 3.84
C CYS A 96 6.63 -4.88 3.45
N LEU A 97 7.81 -4.63 4.00
CA LEU A 97 8.63 -3.42 3.80
C LEU A 97 10.05 -3.78 3.35
N ASP A 98 10.27 -5.02 2.91
CA ASP A 98 11.59 -5.52 2.58
C ASP A 98 12.27 -4.64 1.52
N TYR A 99 13.57 -4.46 1.62
CA TYR A 99 14.39 -3.67 0.72
C TYR A 99 13.93 -2.20 0.52
N CYS A 100 13.17 -1.64 1.47
CA CYS A 100 12.88 -0.21 1.54
C CYS A 100 14.09 0.54 2.13
N THR A 101 15.16 0.67 1.36
CA THR A 101 16.48 1.17 1.81
C THR A 101 16.52 2.63 2.29
N ASN A 102 15.43 3.40 2.21
CA ASN A 102 15.35 4.76 2.76
C ASN A 102 14.33 4.86 3.89
N LEU A 103 13.76 3.73 4.34
CA LEU A 103 12.78 3.69 5.42
C LEU A 103 13.49 3.87 6.76
N ILE A 104 13.28 5.03 7.38
CA ILE A 104 13.92 5.40 8.65
C ILE A 104 13.00 5.10 9.84
N ARG A 105 11.68 5.10 9.63
CA ARG A 105 10.71 5.00 10.72
C ARG A 105 9.45 4.23 10.35
N VAL A 106 9.04 3.32 11.22
CA VAL A 106 7.68 2.78 11.26
C VAL A 106 7.02 3.27 12.54
N HIS A 107 5.83 3.85 12.44
CA HIS A 107 5.13 4.39 13.60
C HIS A 107 4.69 3.26 14.54
N ASP A 108 4.90 3.49 15.84
CA ASP A 108 4.60 2.57 16.95
C ASP A 108 3.19 1.97 16.96
N SER A 109 2.25 2.57 16.22
CA SER A 109 0.92 2.01 15.98
C SER A 109 0.93 0.61 15.39
N VAL A 110 2.03 0.22 14.74
CA VAL A 110 2.23 -1.16 14.26
C VAL A 110 2.15 -2.18 15.39
N GLY A 111 2.58 -1.81 16.60
CA GLY A 111 2.52 -2.66 17.80
C GLY A 111 1.12 -2.83 18.39
N PHE A 112 0.14 -2.03 17.93
CA PHE A 112 -1.26 -2.11 18.37
C PHE A 112 -2.18 -2.75 17.31
N LEU A 113 -1.61 -3.40 16.29
CA LEU A 113 -2.40 -4.10 15.27
C LEU A 113 -2.72 -5.53 15.72
N ASP A 114 -3.91 -5.73 16.30
CA ASP A 114 -4.35 -7.02 16.85
C ASP A 114 -4.34 -8.19 15.85
N ARG A 115 -4.40 -7.89 14.54
CA ARG A 115 -4.45 -8.90 13.47
C ARG A 115 -3.13 -9.12 12.76
N LEU A 116 -2.10 -8.35 13.08
CA LEU A 116 -0.81 -8.43 12.38
C LEU A 116 -0.11 -9.73 12.75
N VAL A 117 0.08 -10.60 11.76
CA VAL A 117 0.78 -11.89 11.89
C VAL A 117 2.16 -11.83 11.26
N LEU A 118 2.35 -10.97 10.24
CA LEU A 118 3.61 -10.81 9.54
C LEU A 118 4.00 -9.33 9.46
N LEU A 119 5.19 -9.02 9.96
CA LEU A 119 5.90 -7.78 9.70
C LEU A 119 7.30 -8.15 9.17
N SER A 120 7.61 -7.73 7.95
CA SER A 120 8.94 -7.92 7.37
C SER A 120 9.52 -6.56 6.95
N ALA A 121 10.78 -6.33 7.32
CA ALA A 121 11.55 -5.14 6.96
C ALA A 121 13.01 -5.53 6.67
N GLN A 122 13.20 -6.70 6.08
CA GLN A 122 14.50 -7.24 5.73
C GLN A 122 15.20 -6.31 4.73
N GLY A 123 16.49 -6.04 4.93
CA GLY A 123 17.26 -5.23 3.99
C GLY A 123 16.88 -3.74 3.95
N CYS A 124 16.10 -3.26 4.92
CA CYS A 124 16.06 -1.84 5.28
C CYS A 124 17.38 -1.45 5.97
N THR A 125 17.72 -0.16 5.95
CA THR A 125 18.98 0.39 6.48
C THR A 125 18.75 1.49 7.50
#